data_AF-A0A1I7M257-F1
#
_entry.id   AF-A0A1I7M257-F1
#
_cell.length_a   1.000
_cell.length_b   1.000
_cell.length_c   1.000
_cell.angle_alpha   90.00
_cell.angle_beta   90.00
_cell.angle_gamma   90.00
#
_symmetry.space_group_name_H-M   'P 1'
#
loop_
_entity.id
_entity.type
_entity.pdbx_description
1 polymer ?
#
loop_
_entity_poly.entity_id
_entity_poly.type
_entity_poly.pdbx_seq_one_letter_code
_entity_poly.pdbx_strand_id
1 'polypeptide(L)'
;MQNNVAALNQDATRRIYTTLAGHSDTAWAADAEHYLGRQLNQAAARADGLPPHYELLGDWLGREAEGALAAYRRYQCERDDGAPRRHFANVAQARQFLGAAAPARLTAGASLYGVIGRWNDMDFQPMIGSYLELLGDGVPANNQYLRYQALLESNGCPLVQDLPEACYRGAAVELALAQHCDAYLPELIGYNIARQQPCTALLVARYELNEMGIDADAFAEPGQAAGSGPSALFSLRGIMARVADPVTFYRGVDEGFKLHALVAQLPLPAATPGPQAVMPPRDPLDAPPPRAASYAPAETRLHDRPVIRHHFPADEHAWEAIGSELRLLEARLAASDSKEEAMSTLSRLMSPAAQHQPTGLMAARIYSQLFHL
;
A
#
# COMPACT_ATOMS: atom_id res chain seq x y z
N MET A 1 -6.95 -19.56 31.35
CA MET A 1 -7.90 -18.76 30.55
C MET A 1 -7.20 -17.81 29.56
N GLN A 2 -6.15 -17.07 29.95
CA GLN A 2 -5.41 -16.17 29.03
C GLN A 2 -4.80 -16.88 27.79
N ASN A 3 -4.23 -18.10 27.94
CA ASN A 3 -3.69 -18.86 26.81
C ASN A 3 -4.75 -19.33 25.78
N ASN A 4 -6.01 -19.47 26.19
CA ASN A 4 -7.08 -19.94 25.29
C ASN A 4 -7.68 -18.80 24.47
N VAL A 5 -7.72 -17.58 25.05
CA VAL A 5 -8.15 -16.36 24.33
C VAL A 5 -7.11 -15.92 23.30
N ALA A 6 -5.81 -16.04 23.62
CA ALA A 6 -4.73 -15.73 22.67
C ALA A 6 -4.71 -16.68 21.47
N ALA A 7 -4.94 -17.99 21.66
CA ALA A 7 -5.02 -18.97 20.57
C ALA A 7 -6.25 -18.75 19.66
N LEU A 8 -7.41 -18.40 20.24
CA LEU A 8 -8.61 -18.03 19.47
C LEU A 8 -8.44 -16.71 18.69
N ASN A 9 -7.63 -15.77 19.20
CA ASN A 9 -7.35 -14.51 18.52
C ASN A 9 -6.30 -14.64 17.39
N GLN A 10 -5.31 -15.52 17.56
CA GLN A 10 -4.32 -15.84 16.54
C GLN A 10 -4.97 -16.44 15.28
N ASP A 11 -6.00 -17.26 15.47
CA ASP A 11 -6.80 -17.82 14.38
C ASP A 11 -7.62 -16.73 13.67
N ALA A 12 -8.16 -15.76 14.42
CA ALA A 12 -9.02 -14.71 13.88
C ALA A 12 -8.32 -13.78 12.88
N THR A 13 -7.16 -13.21 13.20
CA THR A 13 -6.47 -12.25 12.30
C THR A 13 -6.05 -12.91 11.00
N ARG A 14 -5.46 -14.11 11.07
CA ARG A 14 -5.08 -14.88 9.88
C ARG A 14 -6.32 -15.25 9.07
N ARG A 15 -7.39 -15.69 9.71
CA ARG A 15 -8.66 -16.02 9.04
C ARG A 15 -9.21 -14.83 8.28
N ILE A 16 -9.32 -13.65 8.92
CA ILE A 16 -9.76 -12.41 8.26
C ILE A 16 -8.90 -12.12 7.04
N TYR A 17 -7.57 -12.14 7.19
CA TYR A 17 -6.66 -11.95 6.05
C TYR A 17 -6.94 -12.96 4.93
N THR A 18 -6.99 -14.26 5.22
CA THR A 18 -7.18 -15.31 4.20
C THR A 18 -8.52 -15.20 3.49
N THR A 19 -9.59 -14.83 4.20
CA THR A 19 -10.93 -14.66 3.64
C THR A 19 -10.98 -13.48 2.68
N LEU A 20 -10.45 -12.33 3.12
CA LEU A 20 -10.51 -11.10 2.34
C LEU A 20 -9.51 -11.09 1.18
N ALA A 21 -8.36 -11.75 1.32
CA ALA A 21 -7.37 -11.87 0.26
C ALA A 21 -7.80 -12.85 -0.86
N GLY A 22 -8.78 -13.73 -0.59
CA GLY A 22 -9.22 -14.79 -1.52
C GLY A 22 -10.60 -14.59 -2.17
N HIS A 23 -11.17 -13.37 -2.14
CA HIS A 23 -12.49 -13.04 -2.74
C HIS A 23 -13.70 -13.84 -2.22
N SER A 24 -13.75 -14.19 -0.93
CA SER A 24 -14.98 -14.73 -0.34
C SER A 24 -15.96 -13.60 0.02
N ASP A 25 -16.50 -12.91 -1.00
CA ASP A 25 -17.28 -11.66 -0.89
C ASP A 25 -18.53 -11.74 0.01
N THR A 26 -19.05 -12.93 0.29
CA THR A 26 -20.36 -13.09 0.93
C THR A 26 -20.32 -13.80 2.29
N ALA A 27 -19.19 -14.37 2.71
CA ALA A 27 -19.22 -15.24 3.88
C ALA A 27 -19.20 -14.48 5.23
N TRP A 28 -18.39 -13.42 5.41
CA TRP A 28 -18.13 -12.89 6.76
C TRP A 28 -17.86 -11.37 6.88
N ALA A 29 -18.59 -10.52 6.14
CA ALA A 29 -18.45 -9.06 6.27
C ALA A 29 -18.60 -8.56 7.73
N ALA A 30 -19.50 -9.16 8.51
CA ALA A 30 -19.67 -8.83 9.93
C ALA A 30 -18.43 -9.16 10.80
N ASP A 31 -17.68 -10.22 10.48
CA ASP A 31 -16.47 -10.58 11.23
C ASP A 31 -15.33 -9.60 10.92
N ALA A 32 -15.24 -9.11 9.67
CA ALA A 32 -14.25 -8.10 9.25
C ALA A 32 -14.50 -6.75 9.94
N GLU A 33 -15.76 -6.30 9.98
CA GLU A 33 -16.14 -5.09 10.72
C GLU A 33 -15.88 -5.23 12.22
N HIS A 34 -16.30 -6.34 12.83
CA HIS A 34 -16.04 -6.59 14.26
C HIS A 34 -14.54 -6.66 14.56
N TYR A 35 -13.75 -7.27 13.68
CA TYR A 35 -12.30 -7.28 13.78
C TYR A 35 -11.72 -5.87 13.72
N LEU A 36 -12.14 -5.05 12.74
CA LEU A 36 -11.70 -3.66 12.59
C LEU A 36 -12.02 -2.83 13.84
N GLY A 37 -13.25 -2.92 14.36
CA GLY A 37 -13.65 -2.25 15.60
C GLY A 37 -12.80 -2.64 16.81
N ARG A 38 -12.39 -3.91 16.93
CA ARG A 38 -11.45 -4.33 17.99
C ARG A 38 -10.06 -3.72 17.81
N GLN A 39 -9.55 -3.61 16.58
CA GLN A 39 -8.25 -2.99 16.33
C GLN A 39 -8.28 -1.48 16.60
N LEU A 40 -9.35 -0.79 16.21
CA LEU A 40 -9.55 0.64 16.50
C LEU A 40 -9.63 0.91 18.00
N ASN A 41 -10.36 0.08 18.76
CA ASN A 41 -10.39 0.20 20.22
C ASN A 41 -9.00 0.04 20.87
N GLN A 42 -8.15 -0.84 20.33
CA GLN A 42 -6.76 -0.97 20.78
C GLN A 42 -5.91 0.25 20.39
N ALA A 43 -6.12 0.79 19.19
CA ALA A 43 -5.43 1.98 18.70
C ALA A 43 -5.80 3.23 19.51
N ALA A 44 -7.07 3.40 19.88
CA ALA A 44 -7.56 4.53 20.67
C ALA A 44 -6.91 4.63 22.05
N ALA A 45 -6.44 3.52 22.62
CA ALA A 45 -5.73 3.49 23.89
C ALA A 45 -4.29 4.05 23.83
N ARG A 46 -3.78 4.36 22.62
CA ARG A 46 -2.43 4.92 22.44
C ARG A 46 -2.42 6.43 22.72
N ALA A 47 -1.40 6.87 23.45
CA ALA A 47 -1.20 8.28 23.77
C ALA A 47 -0.74 9.10 22.55
N ASP A 48 0.14 8.53 21.73
CA ASP A 48 0.68 9.21 20.55
C ASP A 48 -0.35 9.24 19.43
N GLY A 49 -0.77 10.44 19.04
CA GLY A 49 -1.76 10.68 18.00
C GLY A 49 -1.45 11.93 17.19
N LEU A 50 -2.39 12.31 16.34
CA LEU A 50 -2.37 13.58 15.63
C LEU A 50 -2.46 14.75 16.62
N PRO A 51 -1.94 15.94 16.25
CA PRO A 51 -2.18 17.16 17.02
C PRO A 51 -3.69 17.43 17.15
N PRO A 52 -4.14 18.19 18.17
CA PRO A 52 -5.57 18.36 18.46
C PRO A 52 -6.36 19.14 17.40
N HIS A 53 -5.66 19.85 16.49
CA HIS A 53 -6.26 20.75 15.51
C HIS A 53 -5.63 20.53 14.14
N TYR A 54 -6.48 20.52 13.10
CA TYR A 54 -6.08 20.33 11.71
C TYR A 54 -5.01 21.32 11.25
N GLU A 55 -5.07 22.57 11.72
CA GLU A 55 -4.16 23.65 11.35
C GLU A 55 -2.71 23.36 11.76
N LEU A 56 -2.51 22.54 12.81
CA LEU A 56 -1.20 22.14 13.30
C LEU A 56 -0.63 20.93 12.56
N LEU A 57 -1.47 20.22 11.79
CA LEU A 57 -1.15 18.92 11.24
C LEU A 57 -0.03 19.00 10.20
N GLY A 58 -0.03 20.01 9.34
CA GLY A 58 1.00 20.18 8.31
C GLY A 58 2.41 20.30 8.91
N ASP A 59 2.59 21.25 9.83
CA ASP A 59 3.88 21.47 10.51
C ASP A 59 4.28 20.27 11.38
N TRP A 60 3.32 19.61 12.00
CA TRP A 60 3.58 18.42 12.82
C TRP A 60 4.08 17.25 11.96
N LEU A 61 3.40 16.91 10.87
CA LEU A 61 3.85 15.87 9.94
C LEU A 61 5.22 16.20 9.34
N GLY A 62 5.47 17.47 9.01
CA GLY A 62 6.77 17.93 8.53
C GLY A 62 7.90 17.63 9.51
N ARG A 63 7.71 17.94 10.81
CA ARG A 63 8.71 17.65 11.86
C ARG A 63 8.91 16.16 12.09
N GLU A 64 7.83 15.38 12.13
CA GLU A 64 7.92 13.92 12.26
C GLU A 64 8.71 13.33 11.10
N ALA A 65 8.44 13.78 9.87
CA ALA A 65 9.13 13.33 8.68
C ALA A 65 10.62 13.70 8.70
N GLU A 66 10.96 14.94 9.08
CA GLU A 66 12.34 15.38 9.25
C GLU A 66 13.08 14.54 10.30
N GLY A 67 12.43 14.24 11.42
CA GLY A 67 12.97 13.39 12.48
C GLY A 67 13.29 11.98 11.97
N ALA A 68 12.35 11.36 11.27
CA ALA A 68 12.52 10.01 10.71
C ALA A 68 13.67 9.96 9.68
N LEU A 69 13.75 10.95 8.79
CA LEU A 69 14.81 11.07 7.79
C LEU A 69 16.17 11.39 8.42
N ALA A 70 16.21 12.21 9.47
CA ALA A 70 17.44 12.50 10.22
C ALA A 70 17.97 11.26 10.94
N ALA A 71 17.10 10.45 11.53
CA ALA A 71 17.47 9.18 12.15
C ALA A 71 18.02 8.18 11.11
N TYR A 72 17.46 8.16 9.91
CA TYR A 72 17.99 7.35 8.82
C TYR A 72 19.37 7.84 8.34
N ARG A 73 19.56 9.15 8.15
CA ARG A 73 20.89 9.72 7.81
C ARG A 73 21.94 9.37 8.87
N ARG A 74 21.57 9.43 10.15
CA ARG A 74 22.46 9.01 11.25
C ARG A 74 22.89 7.56 11.11
N TYR A 75 21.94 6.66 10.81
CA TYR A 75 22.26 5.26 10.55
C TYR A 75 23.22 5.09 9.38
N GLN A 76 23.07 5.85 8.30
CA GLN A 76 24.01 5.80 7.17
C GLN A 76 25.42 6.21 7.59
N CYS A 77 25.58 7.30 8.34
CA CYS A 77 26.89 7.71 8.87
C CYS A 77 27.50 6.63 9.77
N GLU A 78 26.70 6.04 10.68
CA GLU A 78 27.17 4.93 11.52
C GLU A 78 27.67 3.75 10.66
N ARG A 79 26.97 3.43 9.57
CA ARG A 79 27.37 2.36 8.63
C ARG A 79 28.65 2.69 7.87
N ASP A 80 28.80 3.93 7.42
CA ASP A 80 30.02 4.40 6.75
C ASP A 80 31.24 4.39 7.70
N ASP A 81 31.01 4.62 9.00
CA ASP A 81 32.01 4.49 10.07
C ASP A 81 32.27 3.03 10.52
N GLY A 82 31.63 2.05 9.86
CA GLY A 82 31.85 0.62 10.11
C GLY A 82 31.02 0.00 11.24
N ALA A 83 30.02 0.70 11.80
CA ALA A 83 29.08 0.12 12.76
C ALA A 83 28.29 -1.04 12.13
N PRO A 84 27.89 -2.10 12.86
CA PRO A 84 27.19 -3.24 12.27
C PRO A 84 25.78 -2.88 11.74
N ARG A 85 25.23 -3.75 10.88
CA ARG A 85 23.82 -3.74 10.50
C ARG A 85 22.93 -4.00 11.72
N ARG A 86 21.78 -3.34 11.77
CA ARG A 86 20.79 -3.42 12.87
C ARG A 86 19.87 -4.62 12.71
N HIS A 87 19.43 -4.95 11.50
CA HIS A 87 18.37 -5.94 11.29
C HIS A 87 18.86 -7.27 10.76
N PHE A 88 19.70 -7.26 9.72
CA PHE A 88 20.06 -8.48 9.00
C PHE A 88 21.53 -8.82 9.18
N ALA A 89 21.80 -9.89 9.92
CA ALA A 89 23.13 -10.46 10.06
C ALA A 89 23.58 -11.15 8.76
N ASN A 90 22.67 -11.79 8.03
CA ASN A 90 22.97 -12.56 6.82
C ASN A 90 21.77 -12.65 5.85
N VAL A 91 22.04 -13.10 4.62
CA VAL A 91 21.06 -13.24 3.54
C VAL A 91 19.92 -14.20 3.90
N ALA A 92 20.18 -15.26 4.68
CA ALA A 92 19.13 -16.20 5.07
C ALA A 92 18.09 -15.54 5.99
N GLN A 93 18.55 -14.76 6.98
CA GLN A 93 17.67 -13.96 7.85
C GLN A 93 16.88 -12.92 7.04
N ALA A 94 17.52 -12.30 6.05
CA ALA A 94 16.88 -11.35 5.15
C ALA A 94 15.75 -11.99 4.33
N ARG A 95 16.00 -13.16 3.71
CA ARG A 95 15.01 -13.93 2.96
C ARG A 95 13.84 -14.39 3.82
N GLN A 96 14.13 -14.85 5.04
CA GLN A 96 13.09 -15.22 6.00
C GLN A 96 12.20 -14.02 6.36
N PHE A 97 12.80 -12.85 6.60
CA PHE A 97 12.06 -11.62 6.85
C PHE A 97 11.19 -11.22 5.66
N LEU A 98 11.72 -11.26 4.43
CA LEU A 98 10.93 -10.96 3.23
C LEU A 98 9.73 -11.90 3.08
N GLY A 99 9.93 -13.22 3.27
CA GLY A 99 8.81 -14.17 3.29
C GLY A 99 7.76 -13.84 4.37
N ALA A 100 8.22 -13.45 5.57
CA ALA A 100 7.34 -13.09 6.67
C ALA A 100 6.60 -11.75 6.48
N ALA A 101 7.19 -10.80 5.75
CA ALA A 101 6.58 -9.51 5.43
C ALA A 101 5.55 -9.59 4.30
N ALA A 102 5.46 -10.74 3.60
CA ALA A 102 4.65 -10.88 2.40
C ALA A 102 3.17 -10.53 2.56
N PRO A 103 2.44 -10.94 3.62
CA PRO A 103 1.04 -10.54 3.77
C PRO A 103 0.87 -9.03 3.74
N ALA A 104 1.70 -8.30 4.49
CA ALA A 104 1.63 -6.83 4.60
C ALA A 104 2.16 -6.11 3.35
N ARG A 105 3.10 -6.68 2.60
CA ARG A 105 3.65 -6.05 1.38
C ARG A 105 2.77 -6.29 0.16
N LEU A 106 2.17 -7.47 0.03
CA LEU A 106 1.24 -7.80 -1.06
C LEU A 106 -0.10 -7.08 -0.93
N THR A 107 -0.47 -6.64 0.27
CA THR A 107 -1.71 -5.88 0.53
C THR A 107 -1.47 -4.39 0.77
N ALA A 108 -0.25 -3.90 0.53
CA ALA A 108 0.11 -2.52 0.82
C ALA A 108 -0.81 -1.54 0.07
N GLY A 109 -1.50 -0.66 0.82
CA GLY A 109 -2.43 0.32 0.28
C GLY A 109 -3.76 -0.25 -0.23
N ALA A 110 -4.10 -1.50 0.12
CA ALA A 110 -5.39 -2.09 -0.25
C ALA A 110 -6.58 -1.29 0.30
N SER A 111 -6.43 -0.59 1.45
CA SER A 111 -7.47 0.30 1.99
C SER A 111 -7.94 1.36 0.98
N LEU A 112 -7.03 1.89 0.15
CA LEU A 112 -7.35 2.91 -0.84
C LEU A 112 -8.31 2.41 -1.94
N TYR A 113 -8.43 1.10 -2.11
CA TYR A 113 -9.47 0.52 -2.97
C TYR A 113 -10.86 1.03 -2.58
N GLY A 114 -11.13 1.22 -1.28
CA GLY A 114 -12.42 1.67 -0.77
C GLY A 114 -12.87 3.04 -1.30
N VAL A 115 -11.95 3.88 -1.79
CA VAL A 115 -12.28 5.23 -2.28
C VAL A 115 -12.32 5.35 -3.81
N ILE A 116 -11.98 4.31 -4.58
CA ILE A 116 -11.90 4.43 -6.05
C ILE A 116 -13.26 4.64 -6.72
N GLY A 117 -14.36 4.27 -6.05
CA GLY A 117 -15.71 4.59 -6.50
C GLY A 117 -16.01 6.09 -6.48
N ARG A 118 -15.20 6.89 -5.78
CA ARG A 118 -15.37 8.34 -5.58
C ARG A 118 -14.58 9.17 -6.61
N TRP A 119 -14.34 8.60 -7.79
CA TRP A 119 -13.52 9.19 -8.86
C TRP A 119 -13.98 10.55 -9.38
N ASN A 120 -15.23 10.94 -9.13
CA ASN A 120 -15.76 12.25 -9.53
C ASN A 120 -15.65 13.30 -8.40
N ASP A 121 -15.18 12.93 -7.21
CA ASP A 121 -14.97 13.86 -6.09
C ASP A 121 -13.51 14.32 -6.04
N MET A 122 -13.31 15.64 -6.17
CA MET A 122 -11.99 16.27 -6.19
C MET A 122 -11.18 16.00 -4.93
N ASP A 123 -11.85 15.84 -3.79
CA ASP A 123 -11.16 15.62 -2.52
C ASP A 123 -10.57 14.21 -2.41
N PHE A 124 -11.06 13.24 -3.20
CA PHE A 124 -10.53 11.87 -3.21
C PHE A 124 -9.48 11.63 -4.28
N GLN A 125 -9.32 12.54 -5.25
CA GLN A 125 -8.34 12.40 -6.33
C GLN A 125 -6.93 12.03 -5.85
N PRO A 126 -6.38 12.65 -4.79
CA PRO A 126 -5.01 12.35 -4.37
C PRO A 126 -4.84 10.94 -3.79
N MET A 127 -5.88 10.41 -3.13
CA MET A 127 -5.89 9.02 -2.63
C MET A 127 -6.09 8.01 -3.77
N ILE A 128 -6.94 8.33 -4.75
CA ILE A 128 -7.13 7.50 -5.94
C ILE A 128 -5.84 7.43 -6.76
N GLY A 129 -5.17 8.58 -6.99
CA GLY A 129 -3.86 8.61 -7.64
C GLY A 129 -2.83 7.75 -6.91
N SER A 130 -2.77 7.83 -5.57
CA SER A 130 -1.88 6.97 -4.77
C SER A 130 -2.18 5.47 -4.95
N TYR A 131 -3.44 5.11 -5.16
CA TYR A 131 -3.81 3.72 -5.44
C TYR A 131 -3.37 3.29 -6.84
N LEU A 132 -3.61 4.12 -7.85
CA LEU A 132 -3.20 3.85 -9.24
C LEU A 132 -1.68 3.68 -9.37
N GLU A 133 -0.90 4.52 -8.66
CA GLU A 133 0.55 4.38 -8.56
C GLU A 133 0.96 3.01 -7.99
N LEU A 134 0.28 2.51 -6.95
CA LEU A 134 0.52 1.17 -6.39
C LEU A 134 0.17 0.06 -7.38
N LEU A 135 -0.87 0.27 -8.20
CA LEU A 135 -1.23 -0.65 -9.28
C LEU A 135 -0.31 -0.52 -10.51
N GLY A 136 0.63 0.42 -10.48
CA GLY A 136 1.55 0.73 -11.58
C GLY A 136 0.86 1.31 -12.80
N ASP A 137 -0.30 1.95 -12.65
CA ASP A 137 -1.16 2.43 -13.75
C ASP A 137 -1.48 1.32 -14.78
N GLY A 138 -1.54 0.08 -14.30
CA GLY A 138 -1.72 -1.11 -15.14
C GLY A 138 -0.49 -1.55 -15.92
N VAL A 139 0.69 -1.02 -15.62
CA VAL A 139 1.98 -1.49 -16.13
C VAL A 139 2.53 -2.58 -15.19
N PRO A 140 2.64 -3.84 -15.64
CA PRO A 140 3.04 -4.95 -14.76
C PRO A 140 4.38 -4.74 -14.05
N ALA A 141 5.35 -4.12 -14.74
CA ALA A 141 6.68 -3.85 -14.20
C ALA A 141 6.68 -2.83 -13.04
N ASN A 142 5.62 -2.00 -12.95
CA ASN A 142 5.46 -0.97 -11.92
C ASN A 142 4.50 -1.41 -10.81
N ASN A 143 3.69 -2.44 -11.05
CA ASN A 143 2.69 -2.92 -10.10
C ASN A 143 3.36 -3.46 -8.82
N GLN A 144 3.04 -2.87 -7.67
CA GLN A 144 3.70 -3.17 -6.40
C GLN A 144 3.57 -4.64 -5.99
N TYR A 145 2.42 -5.25 -6.22
CA TYR A 145 2.18 -6.66 -5.91
C TYR A 145 3.09 -7.57 -6.74
N LEU A 146 3.09 -7.39 -8.06
CA LEU A 146 3.91 -8.19 -8.98
C LEU A 146 5.41 -8.00 -8.73
N ARG A 147 5.85 -6.78 -8.44
CA ARG A 147 7.24 -6.49 -8.08
C ARG A 147 7.65 -7.21 -6.81
N TYR A 148 6.80 -7.21 -5.78
CA TYR A 148 7.10 -7.90 -4.53
C TYR A 148 7.10 -9.43 -4.70
N GLN A 149 6.20 -9.99 -5.50
CA GLN A 149 6.25 -11.41 -5.85
C GLN A 149 7.57 -11.78 -6.55
N ALA A 150 7.97 -10.99 -7.57
CA ALA A 150 9.23 -11.20 -8.28
C ALA A 150 10.45 -11.07 -7.35
N LEU A 151 10.40 -10.19 -6.35
CA LEU A 151 11.44 -10.08 -5.32
C LEU A 151 11.58 -11.38 -4.52
N LEU A 152 10.46 -11.95 -4.06
CA LEU A 152 10.45 -13.19 -3.30
C LEU A 152 11.03 -14.35 -4.14
N GLU A 153 10.56 -14.48 -5.39
CA GLU A 153 10.98 -15.54 -6.32
C GLU A 153 12.46 -15.45 -6.67
N SER A 154 12.92 -14.28 -7.12
CA SER A 154 14.32 -14.05 -7.54
C SER A 154 15.33 -14.28 -6.42
N ASN A 155 14.91 -14.10 -5.16
CA ASN A 155 15.77 -14.31 -4.00
C ASN A 155 15.56 -15.68 -3.34
N GLY A 156 14.71 -16.56 -3.89
CA GLY A 156 14.40 -17.86 -3.29
C GLY A 156 13.89 -17.74 -1.86
N CYS A 157 13.05 -16.73 -1.60
CA CYS A 157 12.46 -16.53 -0.28
C CYS A 157 11.49 -17.69 0.01
N PRO A 158 11.51 -18.24 1.24
CA PRO A 158 10.62 -19.34 1.59
C PRO A 158 9.16 -18.88 1.57
N LEU A 159 8.27 -19.72 1.03
CA LEU A 159 6.84 -19.58 1.27
C LEU A 159 6.56 -20.04 2.71
N VAL A 160 6.55 -19.11 3.65
CA VAL A 160 6.36 -19.42 5.06
C VAL A 160 4.88 -19.64 5.33
N GLN A 161 4.51 -20.90 5.58
CA GLN A 161 3.18 -21.24 6.10
C GLN A 161 3.14 -20.94 7.60
N ASP A 162 1.96 -20.64 8.13
CA ASP A 162 1.72 -20.45 9.56
C ASP A 162 2.57 -19.35 10.21
N LEU A 163 2.64 -18.18 9.55
CA LEU A 163 3.31 -17.01 10.12
C LEU A 163 2.66 -16.55 11.44
N PRO A 164 3.42 -15.90 12.34
CA PRO A 164 2.86 -15.25 13.52
C PRO A 164 1.77 -14.25 13.15
N GLU A 165 0.76 -14.10 14.02
CA GLU A 165 -0.38 -13.20 13.83
C GLU A 165 0.03 -11.76 13.46
N ALA A 166 1.12 -11.28 14.06
CA ALA A 166 1.66 -9.95 13.82
C ALA A 166 1.99 -9.70 12.33
N CYS A 167 2.37 -10.74 11.58
CA CYS A 167 2.66 -10.63 10.15
C CYS A 167 1.40 -10.40 9.29
N TYR A 168 0.24 -10.87 9.75
CA TYR A 168 -1.04 -10.73 9.04
C TYR A 168 -1.83 -9.48 9.45
N ARG A 169 -1.52 -8.90 10.62
CA ARG A 169 -2.36 -7.87 11.24
C ARG A 169 -2.57 -6.64 10.36
N GLY A 170 -1.50 -6.07 9.82
CA GLY A 170 -1.58 -4.92 8.91
C GLY A 170 -2.39 -5.24 7.65
N ALA A 171 -2.14 -6.40 7.05
CA ALA A 171 -2.84 -6.85 5.85
C ALA A 171 -4.35 -7.03 6.07
N ALA A 172 -4.74 -7.65 7.19
CA ALA A 172 -6.14 -7.83 7.56
C ALA A 172 -6.84 -6.48 7.76
N VAL A 173 -6.16 -5.49 8.37
CA VAL A 173 -6.72 -4.14 8.56
C VAL A 173 -6.87 -3.39 7.25
N GLU A 174 -5.87 -3.41 6.36
CA GLU A 174 -5.95 -2.77 5.04
C GLU A 174 -7.15 -3.29 4.24
N LEU A 175 -7.34 -4.61 4.23
CA LEU A 175 -8.46 -5.25 3.53
C LEU A 175 -9.81 -4.95 4.20
N ALA A 176 -9.89 -4.94 5.54
CA ALA A 176 -11.12 -4.60 6.25
C ALA A 176 -11.51 -3.12 6.06
N LEU A 177 -10.54 -2.20 6.06
CA LEU A 177 -10.77 -0.79 5.75
C LEU A 177 -11.28 -0.62 4.31
N ALA A 178 -10.73 -1.36 3.35
CA ALA A 178 -11.18 -1.33 1.97
C ALA A 178 -12.66 -1.74 1.84
N GLN A 179 -13.06 -2.81 2.54
CA GLN A 179 -14.42 -3.33 2.50
C GLN A 179 -15.44 -2.43 3.21
N HIS A 180 -15.04 -1.75 4.29
CA HIS A 180 -15.93 -0.94 5.13
C HIS A 180 -15.64 0.57 5.04
N CYS A 181 -15.05 1.02 3.93
CA CYS A 181 -14.64 2.42 3.73
C CYS A 181 -15.76 3.44 4.00
N ASP A 182 -17.00 3.15 3.62
CA ASP A 182 -18.10 4.11 3.83
C ASP A 182 -18.44 4.33 5.31
N ALA A 183 -18.28 3.30 6.14
CA ALA A 183 -18.51 3.39 7.59
C ALA A 183 -17.29 3.93 8.35
N TYR A 184 -16.07 3.68 7.84
CA TYR A 184 -14.80 4.02 8.50
C TYR A 184 -13.93 4.98 7.66
N LEU A 185 -14.59 5.90 6.95
CA LEU A 185 -13.94 6.87 6.08
C LEU A 185 -12.90 7.75 6.80
N PRO A 186 -13.20 8.36 7.97
CA PRO A 186 -12.19 9.17 8.65
C PRO A 186 -10.99 8.32 9.10
N GLU A 187 -11.21 7.11 9.59
CA GLU A 187 -10.16 6.18 10.00
C GLU A 187 -9.28 5.77 8.81
N LEU A 188 -9.87 5.52 7.65
CA LEU A 188 -9.11 5.23 6.42
C LEU A 188 -8.21 6.40 6.02
N ILE A 189 -8.73 7.64 6.08
CA ILE A 189 -7.94 8.84 5.78
C ILE A 189 -6.77 8.97 6.75
N GLY A 190 -7.02 8.81 8.06
CA GLY A 190 -5.99 8.79 9.09
C GLY A 190 -4.93 7.73 8.89
N TYR A 191 -5.38 6.51 8.57
CA TYR A 191 -4.50 5.38 8.26
C TYR A 191 -3.60 5.69 7.06
N ASN A 192 -4.16 6.29 6.01
CA ASN A 192 -3.40 6.69 4.84
C ASN A 192 -2.41 7.84 5.12
N ILE A 193 -2.77 8.82 5.95
CA ILE A 193 -1.84 9.89 6.38
C ILE A 193 -0.62 9.27 7.07
N ALA A 194 -0.83 8.32 7.98
CA ALA A 194 0.25 7.61 8.66
C ALA A 194 1.10 6.76 7.70
N ARG A 195 0.46 6.08 6.75
CA ARG A 195 1.13 5.27 5.71
C ARG A 195 2.07 6.10 4.84
N GLN A 196 1.72 7.35 4.58
CA GLN A 196 2.52 8.28 3.78
C GLN A 196 3.67 8.94 4.58
N GLN A 197 3.75 8.74 5.90
CA GLN A 197 4.89 9.24 6.67
C GLN A 197 6.15 8.39 6.45
N PRO A 198 7.35 9.00 6.47
CA PRO A 198 8.59 8.25 6.39
C PRO A 198 8.74 7.30 7.58
N CYS A 199 9.33 6.14 7.33
CA CYS A 199 9.60 5.15 8.38
C CYS A 199 11.10 4.81 8.42
N THR A 200 11.79 5.27 9.47
CA THR A 200 13.21 5.00 9.67
C THR A 200 13.52 3.51 9.62
N ALA A 201 12.70 2.67 10.27
CA ALA A 201 12.92 1.24 10.31
C ALA A 201 12.84 0.58 8.92
N LEU A 202 11.91 1.02 8.07
CA LEU A 202 11.82 0.56 6.68
C LEU A 202 12.99 1.05 5.83
N LEU A 203 13.41 2.31 6.00
CA LEU A 203 14.58 2.87 5.31
C LEU A 203 15.87 2.13 5.65
N VAL A 204 16.09 1.85 6.95
CA VAL A 204 17.22 1.05 7.44
C VAL A 204 17.16 -0.36 6.87
N ALA A 205 16.01 -1.04 6.96
CA ALA A 205 15.85 -2.39 6.43
C ALA A 205 16.12 -2.44 4.91
N ARG A 206 15.58 -1.49 4.14
CA ARG A 206 15.84 -1.35 2.70
C ARG A 206 17.33 -1.13 2.41
N TYR A 207 18.01 -0.28 3.18
CA TYR A 207 19.44 -0.04 3.03
C TYR A 207 20.23 -1.34 3.22
N GLU A 208 19.98 -2.05 4.31
CA GLU A 208 20.67 -3.31 4.62
C GLU A 208 20.38 -4.43 3.61
N LEU A 209 19.15 -4.52 3.09
CA LEU A 209 18.78 -5.46 2.03
C LEU A 209 19.61 -5.21 0.76
N ASN A 210 19.73 -3.94 0.35
CA ASN A 210 20.57 -3.57 -0.79
C ASN A 210 22.06 -3.87 -0.55
N GLU A 211 22.57 -3.66 0.67
CA GLU A 211 23.95 -4.06 1.03
C GLU A 211 24.21 -5.56 0.86
N MET A 212 23.17 -6.38 1.00
CA MET A 212 23.24 -7.83 0.79
C MET A 212 23.04 -8.27 -0.67
N GLY A 213 22.90 -7.32 -1.60
CA GLY A 213 22.64 -7.61 -3.02
C GLY A 213 21.19 -8.01 -3.32
N ILE A 214 20.25 -7.69 -2.43
CA ILE A 214 18.81 -7.88 -2.65
C ILE A 214 18.25 -6.55 -3.17
N ASP A 215 17.65 -6.56 -4.37
CA ASP A 215 16.98 -5.37 -4.94
C ASP A 215 15.76 -4.98 -4.10
N ALA A 216 15.97 -4.09 -3.13
CA ALA A 216 14.97 -3.79 -2.11
C ALA A 216 13.90 -2.79 -2.57
N ASP A 217 13.95 -2.28 -3.80
CA ASP A 217 12.98 -1.31 -4.31
C ASP A 217 11.56 -1.91 -4.35
N ALA A 218 11.46 -3.20 -4.68
CA ALA A 218 10.20 -3.94 -4.58
C ALA A 218 9.70 -4.14 -3.14
N PHE A 219 10.58 -4.14 -2.12
CA PHE A 219 10.20 -4.23 -0.71
C PHE A 219 9.70 -2.89 -0.16
N ALA A 220 10.42 -1.82 -0.49
CA ALA A 220 10.05 -0.45 -0.18
C ALA A 220 10.77 0.51 -1.14
N GLU A 221 10.03 1.32 -1.89
CA GLU A 221 10.62 2.37 -2.71
C GLU A 221 11.26 3.47 -1.84
N PRO A 222 12.33 4.15 -2.30
CA PRO A 222 12.86 5.32 -1.60
C PRO A 222 11.79 6.37 -1.31
N GLY A 223 10.92 6.67 -2.27
CA GLY A 223 9.83 7.64 -2.10
C GLY A 223 8.76 7.16 -1.12
N GLN A 224 8.36 5.88 -1.17
CA GLN A 224 7.40 5.34 -0.21
C GLN A 224 7.98 5.30 1.21
N ALA A 225 9.24 4.90 1.37
CA ALA A 225 9.91 4.80 2.66
C ALA A 225 10.30 6.17 3.24
N ALA A 226 10.59 7.14 2.37
CA ALA A 226 10.81 8.54 2.71
C ALA A 226 9.50 9.34 2.85
N GLY A 227 8.36 8.69 2.62
CA GLY A 227 7.03 9.30 2.65
C GLY A 227 6.68 10.10 1.39
N SER A 228 5.38 10.24 1.14
CA SER A 228 4.86 11.16 0.12
C SER A 228 4.30 12.42 0.79
N GLY A 229 4.51 13.58 0.17
CA GLY A 229 4.12 14.90 0.68
C GLY A 229 2.59 15.13 0.78
N PRO A 230 2.11 16.39 0.89
CA PRO A 230 0.84 16.82 1.52
C PRO A 230 -0.49 16.41 0.83
N SER A 231 -0.47 15.42 -0.05
CA SER A 231 -1.62 14.90 -0.80
C SER A 231 -2.83 14.59 0.11
N ALA A 232 -2.64 13.89 1.23
CA ALA A 232 -3.73 13.55 2.14
C ALA A 232 -4.25 14.72 2.99
N LEU A 233 -3.47 15.79 3.18
CA LEU A 233 -3.92 17.00 3.90
C LEU A 233 -4.94 17.79 3.10
N PHE A 234 -4.72 17.88 1.78
CA PHE A 234 -5.65 18.54 0.88
C PHE A 234 -7.01 17.83 0.87
N SER A 235 -7.01 16.50 0.71
CA SER A 235 -8.21 15.67 0.83
C SER A 235 -8.93 15.88 2.16
N LEU A 236 -8.19 15.86 3.27
CA LEU A 236 -8.76 15.99 4.60
C LEU A 236 -9.47 17.34 4.80
N ARG A 237 -8.86 18.45 4.36
CA ARG A 237 -9.46 19.79 4.48
C ARG A 237 -10.79 19.92 3.77
N GLY A 238 -10.83 19.48 2.51
CA GLY A 238 -12.05 19.56 1.69
C GLY A 238 -13.18 18.72 2.29
N ILE A 239 -12.87 17.50 2.72
CA ILE A 239 -13.85 16.62 3.37
C ILE A 239 -14.34 17.20 4.70
N MET A 240 -13.43 17.68 5.56
CA MET A 240 -13.79 18.28 6.86
C MET A 240 -14.71 19.50 6.72
N ALA A 241 -14.60 20.26 5.63
CA ALA A 241 -15.47 21.41 5.38
C ALA A 241 -16.92 21.03 5.03
N ARG A 242 -17.17 19.77 4.64
CA ARG A 242 -18.47 19.29 4.15
C ARG A 242 -19.22 18.39 5.15
N VAL A 243 -18.53 17.87 6.18
CA VAL A 243 -19.14 17.00 7.19
C VAL A 243 -19.90 17.80 8.25
N ALA A 244 -20.97 17.21 8.78
CA ALA A 244 -21.81 17.86 9.79
C ALA A 244 -21.10 18.03 11.15
N ASP A 245 -20.20 17.11 11.50
CA ASP A 245 -19.42 17.15 12.74
C ASP A 245 -17.92 16.95 12.44
N PRO A 246 -17.19 18.05 12.15
CA PRO A 246 -15.75 17.99 11.88
C PRO A 246 -14.92 17.51 13.07
N VAL A 247 -15.41 17.66 14.31
CA VAL A 247 -14.68 17.25 15.53
C VAL A 247 -14.71 15.73 15.66
N THR A 248 -15.89 15.13 15.52
CA THR A 248 -16.02 13.66 15.51
C THR A 248 -15.30 13.05 14.30
N PHE A 249 -15.39 13.69 13.13
CA PHE A 249 -14.65 13.26 11.94
C PHE A 249 -13.13 13.26 12.19
N TYR A 250 -12.59 14.35 12.73
CA TYR A 250 -11.16 14.45 13.01
C TYR A 250 -10.69 13.43 14.08
N ARG A 251 -11.53 13.09 15.05
CA ARG A 251 -11.25 12.00 16.00
C ARG A 251 -11.09 10.66 15.30
N GLY A 252 -11.97 10.33 14.35
CA GLY A 252 -11.81 9.11 13.53
C GLY A 252 -10.51 9.13 12.72
N VAL A 253 -10.10 10.30 12.21
CA VAL A 253 -8.80 10.47 11.52
C VAL A 253 -7.63 10.19 12.47
N ASP A 254 -7.67 10.69 13.71
CA ASP A 254 -6.67 10.37 14.73
C ASP A 254 -6.65 8.87 15.08
N GLU A 255 -7.82 8.25 15.25
CA GLU A 255 -7.93 6.81 15.52
C GLU A 255 -7.36 5.95 14.38
N GLY A 256 -7.61 6.35 13.13
CA GLY A 256 -7.00 5.74 11.94
C GLY A 256 -5.48 5.89 11.88
N PHE A 257 -4.97 7.07 12.22
CA PHE A 257 -3.54 7.33 12.30
C PHE A 257 -2.86 6.43 13.34
N LYS A 258 -3.46 6.34 14.53
CA LYS A 258 -3.02 5.44 15.61
C LYS A 258 -3.10 3.97 15.21
N LEU A 259 -4.14 3.60 14.45
CA LEU A 259 -4.34 2.24 13.96
C LEU A 259 -3.16 1.81 13.08
N HIS A 260 -2.77 2.63 12.10
CA HIS A 260 -1.60 2.33 11.28
C HIS A 260 -0.34 2.14 12.12
N ALA A 261 -0.07 3.04 13.08
CA ALA A 261 1.09 2.92 13.98
C ALA A 261 1.08 1.63 14.82
N LEU A 262 -0.10 1.10 15.16
CA LEU A 262 -0.26 -0.15 15.90
C LEU A 262 -0.01 -1.39 15.01
N VAL A 263 -0.48 -1.38 13.76
CA VAL A 263 -0.62 -2.62 12.96
C VAL A 263 0.34 -2.75 11.79
N ALA A 264 0.92 -1.64 11.30
CA ALA A 264 1.77 -1.64 10.13
C ALA A 264 3.25 -1.95 10.44
N GLN A 265 3.59 -2.18 11.72
CA GLN A 265 4.94 -2.53 12.13
C GLN A 265 5.31 -3.93 11.64
N LEU A 266 6.30 -4.01 10.75
CA LEU A 266 6.89 -5.30 10.38
C LEU A 266 7.81 -5.77 11.52
N PRO A 267 7.73 -7.05 11.93
CA PRO A 267 8.61 -7.61 12.95
C PRO A 267 10.03 -7.76 12.39
N LEU A 268 10.78 -6.66 12.42
CA LEU A 268 12.16 -6.64 11.98
C LEU A 268 13.02 -7.50 12.91
N PRO A 269 13.87 -8.39 12.37
CA PRO A 269 14.83 -9.10 13.19
C PRO A 269 15.84 -8.13 13.82
N ALA A 270 16.47 -8.59 14.89
CA ALA A 270 17.70 -8.00 15.39
C ALA A 270 18.87 -8.82 14.85
N ALA A 271 19.88 -8.14 14.32
CA ALA A 271 21.09 -8.82 13.89
C ALA A 271 21.83 -9.36 15.12
N THR A 272 22.12 -10.66 15.14
CA THR A 272 22.91 -11.27 16.22
C THR A 272 24.35 -10.75 16.16
N PRO A 273 25.00 -10.45 17.30
CA PRO A 273 26.41 -10.07 17.32
C PRO A 273 27.28 -11.20 16.74
N GLY A 274 28.02 -10.91 15.67
CA GLY A 274 28.94 -11.82 14.99
C GLY A 274 29.73 -11.08 13.92
N PRO A 275 30.76 -11.68 13.30
CA PRO A 275 31.51 -11.04 12.22
C PRO A 275 30.58 -10.81 11.03
N GLN A 276 30.07 -9.58 10.94
CA GLN A 276 29.36 -9.10 9.78
C GLN A 276 30.39 -8.59 8.77
N ALA A 277 30.10 -8.73 7.48
CA ALA A 277 30.93 -8.10 6.46
C ALA A 277 30.99 -6.59 6.74
N VAL A 278 32.16 -6.11 7.18
CA VAL A 278 32.46 -4.69 7.22
C VAL A 278 32.51 -4.25 5.76
N MET A 279 31.78 -3.19 5.43
CA MET A 279 31.82 -2.65 4.08
C MET A 279 33.27 -2.23 3.81
N PRO A 280 33.94 -2.73 2.76
CA PRO A 280 35.15 -2.04 2.31
C PRO A 280 34.75 -0.59 2.00
N PRO A 281 35.61 0.40 2.27
CA PRO A 281 35.32 1.78 1.92
C PRO A 281 34.86 1.83 0.46
N ARG A 282 33.70 2.43 0.20
CA ARG A 282 33.19 2.56 -1.17
C ARG A 282 34.25 3.28 -1.99
N ASP A 283 34.87 2.58 -2.92
CA ASP A 283 35.69 3.22 -3.95
C ASP A 283 34.72 4.10 -4.76
N PRO A 284 34.96 5.42 -4.91
CA PRO A 284 34.05 6.29 -5.68
C PRO A 284 33.82 5.81 -7.12
N LEU A 285 34.71 4.93 -7.63
CA LEU A 285 34.63 4.27 -8.93
C LEU A 285 33.71 3.04 -8.96
N ASP A 286 33.48 2.39 -7.82
CA ASP A 286 32.55 1.25 -7.64
C ASP A 286 31.17 1.69 -7.13
N ALA A 287 31.00 2.99 -6.87
CA ALA A 287 29.68 3.56 -6.70
C ALA A 287 28.88 3.26 -7.97
N PRO A 288 27.68 2.64 -7.88
CA PRO A 288 26.80 2.60 -9.04
C PRO A 288 26.68 4.04 -9.55
N PRO A 289 26.78 4.26 -10.87
CA PRO A 289 26.77 5.62 -11.41
C PRO A 289 25.58 6.34 -10.78
N PRO A 290 25.70 7.63 -10.40
CA PRO A 290 24.57 8.38 -9.87
C PRO A 290 23.44 8.16 -10.86
N ARG A 291 22.44 7.37 -10.46
CA ARG A 291 21.23 7.23 -11.24
C ARG A 291 20.63 8.62 -11.15
N ALA A 292 20.91 9.44 -12.16
CA ALA A 292 20.12 10.61 -12.42
C ALA A 292 18.69 10.10 -12.36
N ALA A 293 17.90 10.64 -11.43
CA ALA A 293 16.47 10.52 -11.52
C ALA A 293 16.12 11.16 -12.88
N SER A 294 16.11 10.36 -13.95
CA SER A 294 15.60 10.78 -15.24
C SER A 294 14.08 10.74 -15.12
N TYR A 295 13.56 11.52 -14.18
CA TYR A 295 12.22 12.05 -14.30
C TYR A 295 12.34 13.19 -15.31
N ALA A 296 12.34 12.83 -16.59
CA ALA A 296 11.84 13.76 -17.59
C ALA A 296 10.32 13.76 -17.36
N PRO A 297 9.68 14.89 -17.02
CA PRO A 297 8.23 14.96 -17.08
C PRO A 297 7.84 14.55 -18.50
N ALA A 298 7.03 13.50 -18.63
CA ALA A 298 6.52 13.10 -19.92
C ALA A 298 5.82 14.31 -20.53
N GLU A 299 6.29 14.76 -21.71
CA GLU A 299 5.60 15.79 -22.46
C GLU A 299 4.13 15.39 -22.59
N THR A 300 3.25 16.23 -22.06
CA THR A 300 1.81 16.06 -22.15
C THR A 300 1.40 16.19 -23.61
N ARG A 301 1.49 15.08 -24.35
CA ARG A 301 0.90 15.00 -25.68
C ARG A 301 -0.61 14.93 -25.49
N LEU A 302 -1.26 16.07 -25.68
CA LEU A 302 -2.68 16.17 -25.96
C LEU A 302 -2.98 15.30 -27.19
N HIS A 303 -3.39 14.06 -26.93
CA HIS A 303 -3.93 13.18 -27.94
C HIS A 303 -5.44 13.18 -27.80
N ASP A 304 -6.08 13.96 -28.65
CA ASP A 304 -7.50 13.86 -28.95
C ASP A 304 -7.71 12.56 -29.76
N ARG A 305 -7.72 11.42 -29.06
CA ARG A 305 -7.89 10.08 -29.65
C ARG A 305 -8.97 9.31 -28.88
N PRO A 306 -9.93 8.68 -29.57
CA PRO A 306 -11.01 7.94 -28.91
C PRO A 306 -10.46 6.76 -28.09
N VAL A 307 -11.01 6.58 -26.89
CA VAL A 307 -10.55 5.69 -25.81
C VAL A 307 -10.59 4.21 -26.20
N ILE A 308 -11.44 3.79 -27.15
CA ILE A 308 -11.50 2.41 -27.66
C ILE A 308 -11.59 2.45 -29.19
N ARG A 309 -10.67 1.75 -29.88
CA ARG A 309 -10.58 1.70 -31.36
C ARG A 309 -11.23 0.47 -32.00
N HIS A 310 -11.82 -0.40 -31.21
CA HIS A 310 -12.45 -1.61 -31.73
C HIS A 310 -13.97 -1.49 -31.73
N HIS A 311 -14.56 -1.64 -32.92
CA HIS A 311 -16.00 -1.74 -33.08
C HIS A 311 -16.43 -3.16 -32.71
N PHE A 312 -17.12 -3.29 -31.59
CA PHE A 312 -17.75 -4.55 -31.20
C PHE A 312 -19.20 -4.58 -31.74
N PRO A 313 -19.74 -5.77 -32.05
CA PRO A 313 -21.16 -5.90 -32.39
C PRO A 313 -22.01 -5.51 -31.17
N ALA A 314 -23.15 -4.84 -31.41
CA ALA A 314 -24.08 -4.42 -30.36
C ALA A 314 -24.86 -5.59 -29.71
N ASP A 315 -24.74 -6.80 -30.28
CA ASP A 315 -25.36 -8.01 -29.74
C ASP A 315 -24.47 -8.61 -28.63
N GLU A 316 -24.93 -8.55 -27.37
CA GLU A 316 -24.22 -9.10 -26.22
C GLU A 316 -24.02 -10.63 -26.33
N HIS A 317 -24.92 -11.35 -27.01
CA HIS A 317 -24.78 -12.80 -27.23
C HIS A 317 -23.65 -13.13 -28.21
N ALA A 318 -23.24 -12.20 -29.06
CA ALA A 318 -22.08 -12.36 -29.93
C ALA A 318 -20.74 -12.32 -29.16
N TRP A 319 -20.75 -11.86 -27.89
CA TRP A 319 -19.55 -11.77 -27.07
C TRP A 319 -19.18 -13.11 -26.41
N GLU A 320 -20.10 -14.08 -26.36
CA GLU A 320 -19.84 -15.45 -25.90
C GLU A 320 -18.79 -16.18 -26.77
N ALA A 321 -18.59 -15.72 -28.02
CA ALA A 321 -17.55 -16.23 -28.92
C ALA A 321 -16.16 -15.60 -28.70
N ILE A 322 -16.05 -14.58 -27.85
CA ILE A 322 -14.77 -13.91 -27.55
C ILE A 322 -14.01 -14.75 -26.52
N GLY A 323 -13.11 -15.62 -26.99
CA GLY A 323 -12.29 -16.49 -26.13
C GLY A 323 -11.21 -15.79 -25.29
N SER A 324 -11.19 -14.46 -25.21
CA SER A 324 -10.20 -13.68 -24.45
C SER A 324 -10.90 -12.73 -23.49
N GLU A 325 -10.70 -12.92 -22.18
CA GLU A 325 -11.29 -12.07 -21.13
C GLU A 325 -10.96 -10.58 -21.31
N LEU A 326 -9.78 -10.26 -21.85
CA LEU A 326 -9.37 -8.89 -22.15
C LEU A 326 -10.26 -8.28 -23.24
N ARG A 327 -10.52 -9.00 -24.33
CA ARG A 327 -11.41 -8.53 -25.40
C ARG A 327 -12.86 -8.44 -24.95
N LEU A 328 -13.29 -9.31 -24.04
CA LEU A 328 -14.62 -9.23 -23.42
C LEU A 328 -14.74 -7.96 -22.57
N LEU A 329 -13.68 -7.60 -21.83
CA LEU A 329 -13.63 -6.33 -21.09
C LEU A 329 -13.67 -5.13 -22.03
N GLU A 330 -12.93 -5.13 -23.15
CA GLU A 330 -13.00 -4.08 -24.16
C GLU A 330 -14.42 -3.91 -24.72
N ALA A 331 -15.10 -5.03 -25.04
CA ALA A 331 -16.46 -5.03 -25.55
C ALA A 331 -17.45 -4.43 -24.54
N ARG A 332 -17.38 -4.85 -23.27
CA ARG A 332 -18.22 -4.33 -22.18
C ARG A 332 -18.02 -2.83 -21.96
N LEU A 333 -16.78 -2.35 -22.02
CA LEU A 333 -16.47 -0.93 -21.86
C LEU A 333 -16.91 -0.10 -23.06
N ALA A 334 -16.80 -0.65 -24.28
CA ALA A 334 -17.28 0.00 -25.50
C ALA A 334 -18.81 0.10 -25.55
N ALA A 335 -19.51 -0.83 -24.91
CA ALA A 335 -20.96 -0.86 -24.79
C ALA A 335 -21.50 -0.11 -23.55
N SER A 336 -20.63 0.42 -22.68
CA SER A 336 -21.06 1.17 -21.50
C SER A 336 -21.78 2.46 -21.91
N ASP A 337 -22.92 2.72 -21.30
CA ASP A 337 -23.77 3.88 -21.62
C ASP A 337 -23.20 5.20 -21.07
N SER A 338 -22.25 5.13 -20.13
CA SER A 338 -21.67 6.30 -19.48
C SER A 338 -20.25 6.07 -18.93
N LYS A 339 -19.54 7.18 -18.65
CA LYS A 339 -18.27 7.16 -17.89
C LYS A 339 -18.47 6.52 -16.51
N GLU A 340 -19.60 6.75 -15.86
CA GLU A 340 -19.88 6.21 -14.53
C GLU A 340 -20.00 4.68 -14.53
N GLU A 341 -20.71 4.12 -15.51
CA GLU A 341 -20.82 2.67 -15.68
C GLU A 341 -19.46 2.02 -15.99
N ALA A 342 -18.68 2.65 -16.88
CA ALA A 342 -17.33 2.20 -17.20
C ALA A 342 -16.43 2.21 -15.95
N MET A 343 -16.42 3.31 -15.19
CA MET A 343 -15.62 3.44 -13.96
C MET A 343 -16.05 2.43 -12.89
N SER A 344 -17.34 2.14 -12.76
CA SER A 344 -17.86 1.11 -11.84
C SER A 344 -17.39 -0.29 -12.22
N THR A 345 -17.42 -0.61 -13.52
CA THR A 345 -16.93 -1.90 -14.03
C THR A 345 -15.43 -2.07 -13.83
N LEU A 346 -14.64 -1.03 -14.14
CA LEU A 346 -13.19 -1.02 -13.95
C LEU A 346 -12.83 -1.16 -12.47
N SER A 347 -13.52 -0.43 -11.59
CA SER A 347 -13.28 -0.45 -10.14
C SER A 347 -13.33 -1.88 -9.58
N ARG A 348 -14.34 -2.68 -9.94
CA ARG A 348 -14.46 -4.08 -9.45
C ARG A 348 -13.26 -4.96 -9.81
N LEU A 349 -12.69 -4.76 -10.99
CA LEU A 349 -11.53 -5.52 -11.49
C LEU A 349 -10.21 -5.07 -10.86
N MET A 350 -10.20 -3.90 -10.23
CA MET A 350 -9.06 -3.36 -9.50
C MET A 350 -9.08 -3.76 -8.02
N SER A 351 -9.91 -4.71 -7.58
CA SER A 351 -9.90 -5.18 -6.18
C SER A 351 -8.53 -5.72 -5.76
N PRO A 352 -8.15 -5.66 -4.46
CA PRO A 352 -6.85 -6.15 -3.98
C PRO A 352 -6.47 -7.55 -4.44
N ALA A 353 -7.46 -8.43 -4.57
CA ALA A 353 -7.25 -9.81 -4.98
C ALA A 353 -7.30 -10.02 -6.52
N ALA A 354 -7.76 -9.04 -7.31
CA ALA A 354 -7.81 -9.12 -8.77
C ALA A 354 -6.83 -8.19 -9.51
N GLN A 355 -6.36 -7.12 -8.86
CA GLN A 355 -5.58 -6.04 -9.49
C GLN A 355 -4.29 -6.48 -10.19
N HIS A 356 -3.71 -7.61 -9.77
CA HIS A 356 -2.49 -8.18 -10.33
C HIS A 356 -2.74 -9.12 -11.52
N GLN A 357 -4.00 -9.50 -11.77
CA GLN A 357 -4.38 -10.36 -12.91
C GLN A 357 -4.38 -9.56 -14.22
N PRO A 358 -4.30 -10.22 -15.40
CA PRO A 358 -4.29 -9.51 -16.69
C PRO A 358 -5.45 -8.53 -16.88
N THR A 359 -6.67 -8.92 -16.48
CA THR A 359 -7.88 -8.08 -16.52
C THR A 359 -7.83 -6.92 -15.54
N GLY A 360 -7.28 -7.12 -14.34
CA GLY A 360 -7.06 -6.07 -13.34
C GLY A 360 -6.03 -5.03 -13.80
N LEU A 361 -4.93 -5.48 -14.40
CA LEU A 361 -3.91 -4.60 -14.99
C LEU A 361 -4.48 -3.76 -16.13
N MET A 362 -5.28 -4.37 -17.01
CA MET A 362 -5.96 -3.64 -18.07
C MET A 362 -6.98 -2.64 -17.51
N ALA A 363 -7.73 -3.03 -16.47
CA ALA A 363 -8.68 -2.15 -15.81
C ALA A 363 -7.99 -0.93 -15.18
N ALA A 364 -6.89 -1.14 -14.44
CA ALA A 364 -6.10 -0.06 -13.87
C ALA A 364 -5.59 0.91 -14.94
N ARG A 365 -5.14 0.41 -16.09
CA ARG A 365 -4.68 1.25 -17.21
C ARG A 365 -5.78 2.12 -17.79
N ILE A 366 -6.94 1.53 -18.08
CA ILE A 366 -8.08 2.26 -18.66
C ILE A 366 -8.65 3.25 -17.63
N TYR A 367 -8.79 2.82 -16.37
CA TYR A 367 -9.22 3.68 -15.28
C TYR A 367 -8.30 4.90 -15.16
N SER A 368 -6.98 4.71 -15.16
CA SER A 368 -6.00 5.81 -15.08
C SER A 368 -6.16 6.80 -16.23
N GLN A 369 -6.38 6.30 -17.45
CA GLN A 369 -6.65 7.17 -18.60
C GLN A 369 -7.94 7.96 -18.43
N LEU A 370 -9.04 7.32 -18.04
CA LEU A 370 -10.34 7.98 -17.81
C LEU A 370 -10.31 8.95 -16.63
N PHE A 371 -9.48 8.68 -15.63
CA PHE A 371 -9.31 9.50 -14.44
C PHE A 371 -8.60 10.83 -14.74
N HIS A 372 -7.71 10.85 -15.73
CA HIS A 372 -7.00 12.06 -16.17
C HIS A 372 -7.68 12.83 -17.31
N LEU A 373 -8.76 12.28 -17.88
CA LEU A 373 -9.65 12.94 -18.83
C LEU A 373 -10.75 13.70 -18.10
#